data_AF-A0A402BC32-F1
#
_entry.id   AF-A0A402BC32-F1
#
_cell.length_a   1.000
_cell.length_b   1.000
_cell.length_c   1.000
_cell.angle_alpha   90.00
_cell.angle_beta   90.00
_cell.angle_gamma   90.00
#
_symmetry.space_group_name_H-M   'P 1'
#
loop_
_entity.id
_entity.type
_entity.pdbx_description
1 polymer ?
#
loop_
_entity_poly.entity_id
_entity_poly.type
_entity_poly.pdbx_seq_one_letter_code
_entity_poly.pdbx_strand_id
1 'polypeptide(L)'
;MLQPSESAIPKGLFITSYWPRQQGNDENIGFGVSRDYMLYRVASMLQQRSLRFFILPRLRAKLPLLILVNILATIPNTISNTMIMRGWLHNKKGYYVLDDEGKALSFLGARMPENLMGRMGMGRQKFLRRLSQQ
;
A
#
# COMPACT_ATOMS: atom_id res chain seq x y z
N MET A 1 8.87 6.63 -23.71
CA MET A 1 8.43 7.73 -22.82
C MET A 1 7.05 7.37 -22.30
N LEU A 2 6.95 6.88 -21.07
CA LEU A 2 5.66 6.57 -20.44
C LEU A 2 5.19 7.84 -19.73
N GLN A 3 4.16 8.48 -20.28
CA GLN A 3 3.46 9.58 -19.61
C GLN A 3 3.01 9.09 -18.23
N PRO A 4 3.29 9.82 -17.14
CA PRO A 4 2.67 9.49 -15.86
C PRO A 4 1.19 9.80 -16.04
N SER A 5 0.34 8.77 -16.13
CA SER A 5 -1.09 8.99 -15.97
C SER A 5 -1.25 9.73 -14.65
N GLU A 6 -1.92 10.88 -14.65
CA GLU A 6 -2.44 11.57 -13.47
C GLU A 6 -3.34 10.60 -12.70
N SER A 7 -2.72 9.66 -12.03
CA SER A 7 -3.40 8.65 -11.25
C SER A 7 -3.74 9.35 -9.96
N ALA A 8 -5.00 9.79 -9.90
CA ALA A 8 -5.58 10.56 -8.81
C ALA A 8 -5.06 10.05 -7.45
N ILE A 9 -4.30 10.92 -6.78
CA ILE A 9 -3.80 10.64 -5.43
C ILE A 9 -5.01 10.35 -4.54
N PRO A 10 -5.05 9.20 -3.85
CA PRO A 10 -6.22 8.83 -3.07
C PRO A 10 -6.46 9.86 -1.95
N LYS A 11 -7.71 10.29 -1.78
CA LYS A 11 -8.13 11.15 -0.66
C LYS A 11 -7.89 10.39 0.64
N GLY A 12 -7.01 10.90 1.50
CA GLY A 12 -6.59 10.21 2.73
C GLY A 12 -5.44 9.21 2.54
N LEU A 13 -4.46 9.55 1.70
CA LEU A 13 -3.20 8.82 1.62
C LEU A 13 -2.38 9.02 2.91
N PHE A 14 -1.89 7.92 3.47
CA PHE A 14 -0.97 7.94 4.61
C PHE A 14 0.42 7.48 4.17
N ILE A 15 1.41 8.38 4.21
CA ILE A 15 2.81 8.05 3.90
C ILE A 15 3.51 7.50 5.14
N THR A 16 3.96 6.24 5.04
CA THR A 16 4.59 5.51 6.16
C THR A 16 6.12 5.63 6.15
N SER A 17 6.72 5.83 4.98
CA SER A 17 8.18 5.82 4.82
C SER A 17 8.59 6.84 3.76
N TYR A 18 9.70 7.53 4.02
CA TYR A 18 10.16 8.66 3.23
C TYR A 18 11.61 8.44 2.79
N TRP A 19 11.94 8.86 1.58
CA TRP A 19 13.27 8.86 1.00
C TRP A 19 13.54 10.25 0.41
N PRO A 20 14.38 11.07 1.05
CA PRO A 20 14.71 12.39 0.55
C PRO A 20 15.63 12.29 -0.67
N ARG A 21 15.55 13.30 -1.52
CA ARG A 21 16.46 13.52 -2.65
C ARG A 21 17.92 13.58 -2.17
N GLN A 22 18.83 12.98 -2.94
CA GLN A 22 20.26 13.03 -2.61
C GLN A 22 20.99 14.11 -3.42
N GLN A 23 20.55 14.36 -4.65
CA GLN A 23 21.09 15.38 -5.53
C GLN A 23 19.97 16.34 -5.98
N GLY A 24 20.34 17.52 -6.48
CA GLY A 24 19.38 18.59 -6.82
C GLY A 24 18.34 18.22 -7.88
N ASN A 25 18.57 17.14 -8.64
CA ASN A 25 17.66 16.65 -9.68
C ASN A 25 16.88 15.38 -9.26
N ASP A 26 17.09 14.87 -8.05
CA ASP A 26 16.32 13.73 -7.52
C ASP A 26 14.99 14.19 -6.92
N GLU A 27 13.99 13.33 -7.04
CA GLU A 27 12.68 13.53 -6.41
C GLU A 27 12.67 12.98 -4.98
N ASN A 28 11.89 13.62 -4.10
CA ASN A 28 11.55 13.03 -2.81
C ASN A 28 10.54 11.90 -3.04
N ILE A 29 10.77 10.72 -2.46
CA ILE A 29 9.89 9.57 -2.65
C ILE A 29 9.28 9.15 -1.32
N GLY A 30 7.99 8.82 -1.33
CA GLY A 30 7.26 8.29 -0.18
C GLY A 30 6.59 6.98 -0.50
N PHE A 31 6.56 6.05 0.45
CA PHE A 31 5.67 4.90 0.38
C PHE A 31 4.39 5.21 1.14
N GLY A 32 3.27 5.17 0.41
CA GLY A 32 1.96 5.53 0.90
C GLY A 32 0.96 4.39 0.84
N VAL A 33 -0.04 4.44 1.71
CA VAL A 33 -1.15 3.50 1.78
C VAL A 33 -2.45 4.30 1.89
N SER A 34 -3.46 3.98 1.09
CA SER A 34 -4.74 4.68 1.14
C SER A 34 -5.56 4.26 2.37
N ARG A 35 -6.29 5.21 2.96
CA ARG A 35 -7.18 4.95 4.11
C ARG A 35 -8.21 3.87 3.82
N ASP A 36 -8.83 3.90 2.64
CA ASP A 36 -9.84 2.91 2.24
C ASP A 36 -9.25 1.50 2.18
N TYR A 37 -8.01 1.37 1.72
CA TYR A 37 -7.32 0.08 1.73
C TYR A 37 -7.01 -0.39 3.15
N MET A 38 -6.60 0.51 4.06
CA MET A 38 -6.42 0.14 5.47
C MET A 38 -7.73 -0.34 6.09
N LEU A 39 -8.83 0.39 5.88
CA LEU A 39 -10.15 0.04 6.40
C LEU A 39 -10.63 -1.30 5.85
N TYR A 40 -10.52 -1.50 4.53
CA TYR A 40 -10.79 -2.79 3.89
C TYR A 40 -9.95 -3.91 4.51
N ARG A 41 -8.65 -3.67 4.72
CA ARG A 41 -7.76 -4.68 5.28
C ARG A 41 -8.14 -5.06 6.71
N VAL A 42 -8.48 -4.08 7.55
CA VAL A 42 -8.97 -4.34 8.92
C VAL A 42 -10.29 -5.12 8.89
N ALA A 43 -11.25 -4.70 8.07
CA ALA A 43 -12.53 -5.39 7.92
C ALA A 43 -12.34 -6.84 7.43
N SER A 44 -11.49 -7.04 6.42
CA SER A 44 -11.18 -8.37 5.89
C SER A 44 -10.48 -9.26 6.93
N MET A 45 -9.64 -8.70 7.81
CA MET A 45 -8.99 -9.44 8.89
C MET A 45 -10.00 -9.90 9.96
N LEU A 46 -10.94 -9.03 10.32
CA LEU A 46 -12.04 -9.38 11.23
C LEU A 46 -12.94 -10.46 10.62
N GLN A 47 -13.27 -10.34 9.34
CA GLN A 47 -14.02 -11.35 8.60
C GLN A 47 -13.27 -12.69 8.53
N GLN A 48 -11.96 -12.68 8.29
CA GLN A 48 -11.16 -13.91 8.32
C GLN A 48 -11.17 -14.55 9.70
N ARG A 49 -11.13 -13.75 10.78
CA ARG A 49 -11.20 -14.26 12.15
C ARG A 49 -12.55 -14.91 12.45
N SER A 50 -13.66 -14.30 12.01
CA SER A 50 -14.99 -14.88 12.18
C SER A 50 -15.16 -16.16 11.35
N LEU A 51 -14.71 -16.17 10.09
CA LEU A 51 -14.67 -17.37 9.25
C LEU A 51 -13.87 -18.50 9.92
N ARG A 52 -12.69 -18.18 10.48
CA ARG A 52 -11.85 -19.16 11.19
C ARG A 52 -12.54 -19.76 12.42
N PHE A 53 -13.31 -18.95 13.15
CA PHE A 53 -13.94 -19.40 14.38
C PHE A 53 -15.25 -20.17 14.14
N PHE A 54 -16.10 -19.69 13.22
CA PHE A 54 -17.45 -20.24 13.03
C PHE A 54 -17.56 -21.22 11.85
N ILE A 55 -16.76 -21.01 10.79
CA ILE A 55 -16.95 -21.70 9.51
C ILE A 55 -15.86 -22.77 9.29
N LEU A 56 -14.62 -22.48 9.64
CA LEU A 56 -13.50 -23.42 9.55
C LEU A 56 -13.74 -24.76 10.26
N PRO A 57 -14.31 -24.81 11.50
CA PRO A 57 -14.52 -26.08 12.18
C PRO A 57 -15.49 -26.99 11.42
N ARG A 58 -16.52 -26.40 10.80
CA ARG A 58 -17.54 -27.11 10.01
C ARG A 58 -16.99 -27.60 8.66
N LEU A 59 -16.10 -26.83 8.04
CA LEU A 59 -15.51 -27.17 6.74
C LEU A 59 -14.30 -28.11 6.86
N ARG A 60 -13.55 -28.09 7.97
CA ARG A 60 -12.41 -29.00 8.20
C ARG A 60 -12.82 -30.47 8.19
N ALA A 61 -14.08 -30.76 8.50
CA ALA A 61 -14.64 -32.11 8.40
C ALA A 61 -14.82 -32.60 6.95
N LYS A 62 -14.86 -31.68 5.97
CA LYS A 62 -15.16 -32.00 4.56
C LYS A 62 -14.02 -31.69 3.59
N LEU A 63 -13.07 -30.85 3.99
CA LEU A 63 -12.00 -30.36 3.12
C LEU A 63 -10.64 -30.38 3.82
N PRO A 64 -9.55 -30.70 3.08
CA PRO A 64 -8.19 -30.62 3.57
C PRO A 64 -7.83 -29.22 4.08
N LEU A 65 -7.11 -29.15 5.21
CA LEU A 65 -6.73 -27.90 5.86
C LEU A 65 -5.95 -26.96 4.91
N LEU A 66 -5.07 -27.53 4.07
CA LEU A 66 -4.28 -26.77 3.09
C LEU A 66 -5.15 -26.05 2.06
N ILE A 67 -6.23 -26.67 1.60
CA ILE A 67 -7.17 -26.07 0.64
C ILE A 67 -7.91 -24.93 1.32
N LEU A 68 -8.41 -25.15 2.54
CA LEU A 68 -9.09 -24.13 3.34
C LEU A 68 -8.21 -22.90 3.63
N VAL A 69 -6.95 -23.12 4.01
CA VAL A 69 -6.00 -22.03 4.27
C VAL A 69 -5.73 -21.24 3.00
N ASN A 70 -5.53 -21.91 1.85
CA ASN A 70 -5.31 -21.24 0.58
C ASN A 70 -6.53 -20.40 0.17
N ILE A 71 -7.75 -20.94 0.25
CA ILE A 71 -8.98 -20.22 -0.09
C ILE A 71 -9.15 -18.97 0.80
N LEU A 72 -8.97 -19.12 2.11
CA LEU A 72 -9.11 -18.00 3.05
C LEU A 72 -8.05 -16.92 2.87
N ALA A 73 -6.85 -17.27 2.38
CA ALA A 73 -5.77 -16.35 2.10
C ALA A 73 -5.92 -15.64 0.74
N THR A 74 -6.45 -16.33 -0.28
CA THR A 74 -6.56 -15.78 -1.64
C THR A 74 -7.78 -14.90 -1.83
N ILE A 75 -8.94 -15.26 -1.28
CA ILE A 75 -10.21 -14.55 -1.48
C ILE A 75 -10.08 -13.04 -1.23
N PRO A 76 -9.55 -12.56 -0.09
CA PRO A 76 -9.45 -11.12 0.17
C PRO A 76 -8.52 -10.42 -0.81
N ASN A 77 -7.42 -11.06 -1.22
CA ASN A 77 -6.50 -10.48 -2.20
C ASN A 77 -7.17 -10.32 -3.57
N THR A 78 -7.92 -11.33 -4.02
CA THR A 78 -8.68 -11.27 -5.29
C THR A 78 -9.80 -10.25 -5.26
N ILE A 79 -10.60 -10.19 -4.20
CA ILE A 79 -11.68 -9.19 -4.05
C ILE A 79 -11.08 -7.79 -4.06
N SER A 80 -10.03 -7.58 -3.27
CA SER A 80 -9.38 -6.30 -3.20
C SER A 80 -8.80 -5.87 -4.56
N ASN A 81 -8.22 -6.79 -5.34
CA ASN A 81 -7.67 -6.46 -6.67
C ASN A 81 -8.76 -6.13 -7.68
N THR A 82 -9.85 -6.90 -7.70
CA THR A 82 -11.00 -6.64 -8.58
C THR A 82 -11.68 -5.31 -8.26
N MET A 83 -11.77 -4.93 -6.99
CA MET A 83 -12.28 -3.61 -6.60
C MET A 83 -11.39 -2.45 -7.08
N ILE A 84 -10.06 -2.60 -7.15
CA ILE A 84 -9.20 -1.57 -7.77
C ILE A 84 -9.45 -1.49 -9.27
N MET A 85 -9.46 -2.63 -9.96
CA MET A 85 -9.61 -2.66 -11.41
C MET A 85 -10.94 -2.04 -11.84
N ARG A 86 -11.96 -2.12 -10.98
CA ARG A 86 -13.27 -1.47 -11.16
C ARG A 86 -13.34 -0.02 -10.68
N GLY A 87 -12.24 0.54 -10.17
CA GLY A 87 -12.17 1.92 -9.65
C GLY A 87 -12.88 2.13 -8.31
N TRP A 88 -13.40 1.07 -7.68
CA TRP A 88 -14.09 1.16 -6.38
C TRP A 88 -13.11 1.39 -5.23
N LEU A 89 -11.84 1.03 -5.43
CA LEU A 89 -10.78 1.28 -4.47
C LEU A 89 -9.64 2.02 -5.17
N HIS A 90 -9.37 3.26 -4.74
CA HIS A 90 -8.24 4.03 -5.25
C HIS A 90 -6.93 3.40 -4.77
N ASN A 91 -5.87 3.51 -5.59
CA ASN A 91 -4.56 2.85 -5.43
C ASN A 91 -4.20 2.50 -3.97
N LYS A 92 -4.10 1.20 -3.69
CA LYS A 92 -4.04 0.64 -2.33
C LYS A 92 -2.84 1.11 -1.52
N LYS A 93 -1.68 1.01 -2.16
CA LYS A 93 -0.36 1.22 -1.59
C LYS A 93 0.65 1.31 -2.71
N GLY A 94 1.71 2.08 -2.49
CA GLY A 94 2.80 2.18 -3.44
C GLY A 94 3.66 3.39 -3.19
N TYR A 95 4.49 3.70 -4.16
CA TYR A 95 5.45 4.77 -4.12
C TYR A 95 4.88 6.01 -4.79
N TYR A 96 5.18 7.15 -4.21
CA TYR A 96 4.70 8.46 -4.62
C TYR A 96 5.87 9.44 -4.64
N VAL A 97 5.86 10.36 -5.58
CA VAL A 97 6.69 11.57 -5.51
C VAL A 97 6.11 12.47 -4.42
N LEU A 98 6.97 13.06 -3.61
CA LEU A 98 6.60 13.97 -2.54
C LEU A 98 7.08 15.39 -2.82
N ASP A 99 6.35 16.37 -2.32
CA ASP A 99 6.84 17.74 -2.17
C ASP A 99 7.81 17.88 -0.97
N ASP A 100 8.31 19.09 -0.76
CA ASP A 100 9.22 19.42 0.35
C ASP A 100 8.51 19.45 1.72
N GLU A 101 7.18 19.32 1.76
CA GLU A 101 6.38 19.18 2.99
C GLU A 101 6.05 17.71 3.31
N GLY A 102 6.42 16.79 2.41
CA GLY A 102 6.15 15.36 2.49
C GLY A 102 4.74 14.95 2.06
N LYS A 103 4.02 15.80 1.31
CA LYS A 103 2.74 15.46 0.67
C LYS A 103 2.98 14.81 -0.68
N ALA A 104 2.14 13.86 -1.06
CA ALA A 104 2.24 13.21 -2.35
C ALA A 104 1.81 14.15 -3.49
N LEU A 105 2.59 14.16 -4.57
CA LEU A 105 2.37 14.90 -5.81
C LEU A 105 1.93 13.98 -6.95
N SER A 106 2.56 12.82 -7.09
CA SER A 106 2.25 11.86 -8.15
C SER A 106 2.50 10.43 -7.68
N PHE A 107 1.82 9.47 -8.29
CA PHE A 107 2.00 8.05 -8.00
C PHE A 107 3.00 7.42 -8.99
N LEU A 108 4.02 6.77 -8.45
CA LEU A 108 5.08 6.10 -9.23
C LEU A 108 4.73 4.65 -9.55
N GLY A 109 4.02 3.97 -8.64
CA GLY A 109 3.66 2.56 -8.82
C GLY A 109 3.69 1.75 -7.52
N ALA A 110 3.24 0.50 -7.60
CA ALA A 110 3.23 -0.40 -6.45
C ALA A 110 4.60 -1.06 -6.15
N ARG A 111 5.51 -1.06 -7.14
CA ARG A 111 6.85 -1.66 -7.02
C ARG A 111 7.85 -0.62 -6.54
N MET A 112 8.85 -1.09 -5.79
CA MET A 112 9.93 -0.24 -5.32
C MET A 112 10.73 0.30 -6.50
N PRO A 113 10.91 1.63 -6.62
CA PRO A 113 11.82 2.22 -7.58
C PRO A 113 13.25 1.69 -7.41
N GLU A 114 13.94 1.47 -8.52
CA GLU A 114 15.29 0.88 -8.53
C GLU A 114 16.31 1.75 -7.77
N ASN A 115 16.19 3.07 -7.86
CA ASN A 115 17.01 4.04 -7.13
C ASN A 115 16.82 4.00 -5.59
N LEU A 116 15.81 3.27 -5.10
CA LEU A 116 15.59 3.05 -3.68
C LEU A 116 16.06 1.67 -3.21
N MET A 117 16.41 0.74 -4.10
CA MET A 117 16.82 -0.61 -3.70
C MET A 117 17.98 -0.58 -2.70
N GLY A 118 17.85 -1.34 -1.61
CA GLY A 118 18.84 -1.36 -0.53
C GLY A 118 18.78 -0.17 0.45
N ARG A 119 17.94 0.85 0.20
CA ARG A 119 17.81 2.02 1.09
C ARG A 119 16.62 1.85 2.03
N MET A 120 16.90 1.91 3.34
CA MET A 120 15.85 1.94 4.36
C MET A 120 15.16 3.31 4.38
N GLY A 121 13.82 3.31 4.30
CA GLY A 121 13.02 4.52 4.42
C GLY A 121 13.11 5.10 5.83
N MET A 122 12.96 6.43 5.93
CA MET A 122 12.95 7.14 7.21
C MET A 122 11.56 7.65 7.57
N GLY A 123 11.39 8.04 8.84
CA GLY A 123 10.15 8.66 9.31
C GLY A 123 10.03 10.14 8.91
N ARG A 124 8.79 10.64 8.87
CA ARG A 124 8.44 12.01 8.45
C ARG A 124 9.27 13.09 9.15
N GLN A 125 9.40 13.00 10.48
CA GLN A 125 10.14 14.01 11.25
C GLN A 125 11.62 14.09 10.83
N LYS A 126 12.27 12.93 10.61
CA LYS A 126 13.66 12.87 10.16
C LYS A 126 13.81 13.37 8.72
N PHE A 127 12.83 13.06 7.87
CA PHE A 127 12.76 13.56 6.50
C PHE A 127 12.69 15.09 6.45
N LEU A 128 11.73 15.70 7.16
CA LEU A 128 11.56 17.16 7.17
C LEU A 128 12.78 17.90 7.73
N ARG A 129 13.40 17.36 8.79
CA ARG A 129 14.65 17.93 9.34
C ARG A 129 15.80 17.90 8.34
N ARG A 130 15.87 16.89 7.48
CA ARG A 130 16.92 16.78 6.47
C ARG A 130 16.71 17.77 5.33
N LEU A 131 15.45 18.00 4.95
CA LEU A 131 15.11 19.00 3.94
C LEU A 131 15.41 20.43 4.42
N SER A 132 15.17 20.75 5.69
CA SER A 132 15.50 22.08 6.23
C SER A 132 17.00 22.35 6.40
N GLN A 133 17.84 21.33 6.25
CA GLN A 133 19.31 21.42 6.40
C GLN A 133 20.05 21.43 5.05
N GLN A 134 19.32 21.27 3.93
CA GLN A 134 19.83 21.37 2.56
C GLN A 134 19.54 22.75 1.99
#